data_AF-A0A2K9NFI9-F1
#
_entry.id   AF-A0A2K9NFI9-F1
#
_cell.length_a   1.000
_cell.length_b   1.000
_cell.length_c   1.000
_cell.angle_alpha   90.00
_cell.angle_beta   90.00
_cell.angle_gamma   90.00
#
_symmetry.space_group_name_H-M   'P 1'
#
loop_
_entity.id
_entity.type
_entity.pdbx_description
1 polymer ?
#
loop_
_entity_poly.entity_id
_entity_poly.type
_entity_poly.pdbx_seq_one_letter_code
_entity_poly.pdbx_strand_id
1 'polypeptide(L)'
;MRVSFNRPCIVRLLDELALSTEEDGTAEGLVPYNFAYEVEGSRFAVAQSAGWKQCEGAVRHYCFVTASTCLDVLSGAVPAFNLLETD
;
A
#
# COMPACT_ATOMS: atom_id res chain seq x y z
N MET A 1 9.76 3.36 13.16
CA MET A 1 9.20 2.09 12.64
C MET A 1 9.68 1.87 11.22
N ARG A 2 10.03 0.64 10.85
CA ARG A 2 10.45 0.22 9.51
C ARG A 2 9.51 -0.87 9.00
N VAL A 3 9.06 -0.72 7.77
CA VAL A 3 8.30 -1.73 7.02
C VAL A 3 9.20 -2.31 5.93
N SER A 4 9.22 -3.63 5.78
CA SER A 4 10.03 -4.30 4.75
C SER A 4 9.29 -5.43 4.07
N PHE A 5 9.58 -5.63 2.79
CA PHE A 5 9.07 -6.72 1.96
C PHE A 5 10.25 -7.56 1.46
N ASN A 6 10.10 -8.88 1.42
CA ASN A 6 11.13 -9.82 0.93
C ASN A 6 10.86 -10.31 -0.50
N ARG A 7 9.96 -9.63 -1.23
CA ARG A 7 9.62 -9.85 -2.63
C ARG A 7 9.58 -8.51 -3.38
N PRO A 8 9.62 -8.53 -4.72
CA PRO A 8 9.43 -7.32 -5.51
C PRO A 8 8.17 -6.54 -5.10
N CYS A 9 8.28 -5.21 -5.19
CA CYS A 9 7.20 -4.29 -4.89
C CYS A 9 7.01 -3.31 -6.05
N ILE A 10 5.75 -2.99 -6.34
CA ILE A 10 5.40 -1.78 -7.06
C ILE A 10 4.92 -0.77 -6.01
N VAL A 11 5.45 0.43 -6.05
CA VAL A 11 5.20 1.46 -5.04
C VAL A 11 4.64 2.71 -5.70
N ARG A 12 3.59 3.28 -5.12
CA ARG A 12 3.03 4.58 -5.49
C ARG A 12 3.01 5.47 -4.25
N LEU A 13 3.72 6.59 -4.32
CA LEU A 13 3.71 7.62 -3.28
C LEU A 13 2.67 8.67 -3.65
N LEU A 14 1.77 8.96 -2.72
CA LEU A 14 0.76 10.01 -2.84
C LEU A 14 1.11 11.12 -1.83
N ASP A 15 1.45 12.29 -2.36
CA ASP A 15 1.66 13.50 -1.57
C ASP A 15 0.30 14.14 -1.22
N GLU A 16 0.14 14.64 0.00
CA GLU A 16 -1.13 15.12 0.56
C GLU A 16 -1.75 16.29 -0.22
N LEU A 17 -0.97 17.00 -1.04
CA LEU A 17 -1.48 18.06 -1.92
C LEU A 17 -2.36 17.55 -3.08
N ALA A 18 -2.34 16.24 -3.39
CA ALA A 18 -3.08 15.66 -4.51
C ALA A 18 -3.99 14.47 -4.14
N LEU A 19 -4.26 14.22 -2.85
CA LEU A 19 -5.21 13.18 -2.40
C LEU A 19 -6.67 13.47 -2.79
N SER A 20 -6.95 14.61 -3.42
CA SER A 20 -8.19 14.87 -4.13
C SER A 20 -7.97 14.67 -5.62
N THR A 21 -8.20 13.46 -6.16
CA THR A 21 -8.87 13.25 -7.48
C THR A 21 -8.89 11.79 -7.97
N GLU A 22 -8.11 10.86 -7.42
CA GLU A 22 -8.23 9.44 -7.81
C GLU A 22 -9.32 8.77 -6.93
N GLU A 23 -10.57 8.89 -7.36
CA GLU A 23 -11.76 8.28 -6.73
C GLU A 23 -11.65 6.74 -6.63
N ASP A 24 -11.09 6.24 -5.53
CA ASP A 24 -11.23 4.84 -5.10
C ASP A 24 -12.51 4.68 -4.24
N GLY A 25 -13.67 5.07 -4.79
CA GLY A 25 -15.00 4.79 -4.20
C GLY A 25 -15.19 5.22 -2.73
N THR A 26 -16.12 4.55 -2.04
CA THR A 26 -16.31 4.69 -0.58
C THR A 26 -15.41 3.70 0.14
N ALA A 27 -14.56 4.19 1.04
CA ALA A 27 -13.71 3.33 1.85
C ALA A 27 -14.48 2.76 3.06
N GLU A 28 -14.48 1.44 3.19
CA GLU A 28 -15.05 0.71 4.33
C GLU A 28 -13.93 0.13 5.21
N GLY A 29 -14.18 -0.03 6.51
CA GLY A 29 -13.22 -0.66 7.44
C GLY A 29 -12.09 0.24 7.94
N LEU A 30 -12.17 1.56 7.73
CA LEU A 30 -11.22 2.51 8.31
C LEU A 30 -11.36 2.58 9.83
N VAL A 31 -10.25 2.36 10.54
CA VAL A 31 -10.18 2.42 12.00
C VAL A 31 -9.26 3.57 12.39
N PRO A 32 -9.70 4.52 13.24
CA PRO A 32 -8.84 5.60 13.71
C PRO A 32 -7.53 5.10 14.30
N TYR A 33 -6.44 5.81 14.03
CA TYR A 33 -5.09 5.52 14.54
C TYR A 33 -4.42 4.25 13.98
N ASN A 34 -5.00 3.61 12.96
CA ASN A 34 -4.29 2.62 12.15
C ASN A 34 -3.45 3.29 11.07
N PHE A 35 -2.20 2.87 10.94
CA PHE A 35 -1.27 3.40 9.92
C PHE A 35 -1.14 2.49 8.68
N ALA A 36 -1.67 1.27 8.72
CA ALA A 36 -1.53 0.29 7.64
C ALA A 36 -2.86 -0.42 7.37
N TYR A 37 -3.19 -0.58 6.09
CA TYR A 37 -4.39 -1.25 5.61
C TYR A 37 -4.05 -2.20 4.47
N GLU A 38 -4.75 -3.32 4.39
CA GLU A 38 -4.85 -4.11 3.16
C GLU A 38 -6.05 -3.59 2.37
N VAL A 39 -5.86 -3.31 1.09
CA VAL A 39 -6.85 -2.66 0.22
C VAL A 39 -7.26 -3.64 -0.88
N GLU A 40 -8.56 -3.74 -1.12
CA GLU A 40 -9.12 -4.55 -2.20
C GLU A 40 -9.76 -3.66 -3.27
N GLY A 41 -9.75 -4.13 -4.52
CA GLY A 41 -10.48 -3.45 -5.61
C GLY A 41 -9.91 -2.10 -6.09
N SER A 42 -8.74 -1.69 -5.62
CA SER A 42 -8.16 -0.40 -6.01
C SER A 42 -7.83 -0.33 -7.50
N ARG A 43 -8.00 0.85 -8.11
CA ARG A 43 -7.59 1.08 -9.50
C ARG A 43 -6.09 0.88 -9.69
N PHE A 44 -5.30 1.22 -8.68
CA PHE A 44 -3.85 1.02 -8.66
C PHE A 44 -3.47 -0.46 -8.86
N ALA A 45 -4.12 -1.37 -8.14
CA ALA A 45 -3.90 -2.81 -8.29
C ALA A 45 -4.43 -3.31 -9.64
N VAL A 46 -5.61 -2.85 -10.05
CA VAL A 46 -6.25 -3.25 -11.31
C VAL A 46 -5.41 -2.85 -12.52
N ALA A 47 -4.83 -1.65 -12.53
CA ALA A 47 -4.05 -1.11 -13.64
C ALA A 47 -2.72 -1.84 -13.91
N GLN A 48 -2.21 -2.65 -12.97
CA GLN A 48 -0.95 -3.37 -13.19
C GLN A 48 -1.08 -4.45 -14.27
N SER A 49 0.01 -4.63 -15.03
CA SER A 49 0.06 -5.58 -16.15
C SER A 49 -0.28 -7.01 -15.76
N ALA A 50 -0.97 -7.72 -16.65
CA ALA A 50 -1.32 -9.12 -16.44
C ALA A 50 -0.08 -10.02 -16.28
N GLY A 51 0.99 -9.76 -17.03
CA GLY A 51 2.24 -10.52 -16.94
C GLY A 51 2.90 -10.40 -15.57
N TRP A 52 2.95 -9.19 -15.01
CA TRP A 52 3.50 -8.99 -13.67
C TRP A 52 2.67 -9.72 -12.60
N LYS A 53 1.33 -9.61 -12.66
CA LYS A 53 0.42 -10.35 -11.77
C LYS A 53 0.61 -11.86 -11.89
N GLN A 54 0.85 -12.37 -13.09
CA GLN A 54 1.09 -13.79 -13.32
C GLN A 54 2.43 -14.27 -12.74
N CYS A 55 3.49 -13.47 -12.86
CA CYS A 55 4.82 -13.80 -12.34
C CYS A 55 4.89 -13.75 -10.81
N GLU A 56 4.27 -12.75 -10.18
CA GLU A 56 4.34 -12.53 -8.73
C GLU A 56 3.28 -13.31 -7.94
N GLY A 57 2.26 -13.85 -8.63
CA GLY A 57 1.18 -14.63 -8.03
C GLY A 57 0.10 -13.76 -7.38
N ALA A 58 -0.41 -14.18 -6.21
CA ALA A 58 -1.45 -13.47 -5.47
C ALA A 58 -0.88 -12.19 -4.82
N VAL A 59 -0.80 -11.12 -5.61
CA VAL A 59 -0.38 -9.79 -5.17
C VAL A 59 -1.45 -9.17 -4.29
N ARG A 60 -1.03 -8.58 -3.18
CA ARG A 60 -1.87 -7.77 -2.28
C ARG A 60 -1.50 -6.30 -2.38
N HIS A 61 -2.46 -5.44 -2.08
CA HIS A 61 -2.27 -4.00 -1.99
C HIS A 61 -2.27 -3.58 -0.53
N TYR A 62 -1.19 -2.96 -0.09
CA TYR A 62 -1.07 -2.34 1.22
C TYR A 62 -1.04 -0.82 1.08
N CYS A 63 -1.83 -0.12 1.88
CA CYS A 63 -1.78 1.33 2.01
C CYS A 63 -1.21 1.69 3.38
N PHE A 64 -0.12 2.46 3.39
CA PHE A 64 0.49 3.01 4.60
C PHE A 64 0.20 4.50 4.69
N VAL A 65 -0.52 4.89 5.74
CA VAL A 65 -0.89 6.28 6.01
C VAL A 65 0.10 6.85 7.01
N THR A 66 0.80 7.90 6.62
CA THR A 66 1.71 8.66 7.49
C THR A 66 1.13 10.05 7.75
N ALA A 67 1.84 10.88 8.51
CA ALA A 67 1.38 12.23 8.84
C ALA A 67 1.40 13.22 7.66
N SER A 68 2.01 12.87 6.54
CA SER A 68 2.17 13.80 5.40
C SER A 68 2.06 13.13 4.03
N THR A 69 1.93 11.80 3.98
CA THR A 69 1.90 11.03 2.72
C THR A 69 1.14 9.72 2.92
N CYS A 70 0.57 9.23 1.82
CA CYS A 70 0.10 7.85 1.71
C CYS A 70 1.03 7.07 0.78
N LEU A 71 1.38 5.84 1.16
CA LEU A 71 2.21 4.95 0.37
C LEU A 71 1.43 3.70 0.03
N ASP A 72 1.15 3.51 -1.25
CA ASP A 72 0.58 2.27 -1.76
C ASP A 72 1.71 1.31 -2.18
N VAL A 73 1.59 0.06 -1.78
CA VAL A 73 2.54 -1.01 -2.12
C VAL A 73 1.78 -2.21 -2.64
N LEU A 74 2.13 -2.67 -3.83
CA LEU A 74 1.70 -3.96 -4.35
C LEU A 74 2.84 -4.97 -4.19
N SER A 75 2.59 -6.06 -3.48
CA SER A 75 3.57 -7.13 -3.32
C SER A 75 2.89 -8.49 -3.11
N GLY A 76 3.56 -9.54 -3.58
CA GLY A 76 3.21 -10.92 -3.22
C GLY A 76 3.73 -11.35 -1.84
N ALA A 77 4.38 -10.44 -1.08
CA ALA A 77 4.83 -10.68 0.29
C ALA A 77 3.90 -10.03 1.34
N VAL A 78 3.96 -10.56 2.56
CA VAL A 78 3.40 -9.93 3.75
C VAL A 78 4.45 -8.96 4.34
N PRO A 79 4.08 -7.71 4.67
CA PRO A 79 5.02 -6.77 5.26
C PRO A 79 5.50 -7.22 6.63
N ALA A 80 6.81 -7.08 6.87
CA ALA A 80 7.40 -7.23 8.20
C ALA A 80 7.57 -5.85 8.85
N PHE A 81 7.07 -5.71 10.07
CA PHE A 81 7.15 -4.49 10.86
C PHE A 81 8.25 -4.60 11.90
N ASN A 82 9.11 -3.60 11.96
CA ASN A 82 10.19 -3.52 12.93
C ASN A 82 10.15 -2.16 13.62
N LEU A 83 10.12 -2.14 14.95
CA LEU A 83 10.39 -0.91 15.68
C LEU A 83 11.89 -0.61 15.58
N LEU A 84 12.21 0.63 15.27
CA LEU A 84 13.59 1.10 15.29
C LEU A 84 13.79 1.72 16.66
N GLU A 85 14.80 1.27 17.39
CA GLU A 85 15.25 1.95 18.59
C GLU A 85 15.88 3.28 18.17
N THR A 86 15.54 4.34 18.88
CA THR A 86 16.20 5.64 18.75
C THR A 86 17.25 5.73 19.85
N ASP A 87 18.50 6.01 19.48
CA ASP A 87 19.57 6.37 20.41
C ASP A 87 19.23 7.66 21.20
#